data_AF-A0A926B0K1-F1
#
_entry.id   AF-A0A926B0K1-F1
#
_cell.length_a   1.000
_cell.length_b   1.000
_cell.length_c   1.000
_cell.angle_alpha   90.00
_cell.angle_beta   90.00
_cell.angle_gamma   90.00
#
_symmetry.space_group_name_H-M   'P 1'
#
loop_
_entity.id
_entity.type
_entity.pdbx_description
1 polymer ?
#
loop_
_entity_poly.entity_id
_entity_poly.type
_entity_poly.pdbx_seq_one_letter_code
_entity_poly.pdbx_strand_id
1 'polypeptide(L)'
;MTRRTLLTILAAVGLGGGAARTIGADSKATKGTGDRSKVGKLELTDAEWKSRLTPEQYQVLRREGTEAPGTSALNREKRSGNYHCAGCDLPLFSSATKYESGTGWPSF
;
A
#
# COMPACT_ATOMS: atom_id res chain seq x y z
N MET A 1 -64.42 -2.58 -28.08
CA MET A 1 -63.88 -3.65 -28.92
C MET A 1 -62.59 -4.12 -28.27
N THR A 2 -62.37 -5.33 -27.76
CA THR A 2 -63.16 -6.57 -27.73
C THR A 2 -62.65 -7.40 -26.54
N ARG A 3 -63.58 -8.17 -25.97
CA ARG A 3 -63.56 -9.10 -24.82
C ARG A 3 -62.25 -9.93 -24.70
N ARG A 4 -61.60 -9.97 -23.54
CA ARG A 4 -61.78 -11.01 -22.49
C ARG A 4 -61.79 -12.44 -23.05
N THR A 5 -60.64 -13.12 -23.10
CA THR A 5 -60.50 -14.58 -22.90
C THR A 5 -59.01 -14.88 -22.68
N LEU A 6 -58.58 -15.03 -21.42
CA LEU A 6 -58.19 -16.31 -20.81
C LEU A 6 -56.89 -16.89 -21.41
N LEU A 7 -55.80 -16.92 -20.62
CA LEU A 7 -55.23 -18.15 -20.06
C LEU A 7 -53.85 -17.89 -19.42
N THR A 8 -53.69 -18.41 -18.19
CA THR A 8 -52.45 -18.88 -17.52
C THR A 8 -51.35 -17.84 -17.28
N ILE A 9 -51.10 -17.25 -16.10
CA ILE A 9 -50.85 -17.78 -14.73
C ILE A 9 -49.93 -19.02 -14.69
N LEU A 10 -48.65 -18.77 -14.37
CA LEU A 10 -47.78 -19.56 -13.47
C LEU A 10 -46.46 -18.75 -13.31
N ALA A 11 -46.33 -17.86 -12.32
CA ALA A 11 -45.97 -18.15 -10.93
C ALA A 11 -44.64 -18.92 -10.81
N ALA A 12 -43.52 -18.22 -10.95
CA ALA A 12 -42.27 -18.58 -10.27
C ALA A 12 -42.14 -17.67 -9.04
N VAL A 13 -42.16 -18.31 -7.88
CA VAL A 13 -42.18 -17.73 -6.54
C VAL A 13 -40.95 -16.85 -6.31
N GLY A 14 -41.17 -15.53 -6.25
CA GLY A 14 -40.22 -14.58 -5.70
C GLY A 14 -40.29 -14.60 -4.17
N LEU A 15 -39.32 -15.26 -3.54
CA LEU A 15 -38.93 -14.96 -2.15
C LEU A 15 -37.93 -13.81 -2.20
N GLY A 16 -38.45 -12.59 -2.29
CA GLY A 16 -37.68 -11.36 -2.38
C GLY A 16 -38.30 -10.27 -1.52
N GLY A 17 -38.26 -10.43 -0.20
CA GLY A 17 -38.40 -9.37 0.78
C GLY A 17 -37.30 -9.59 1.82
N GLY A 18 -36.47 -8.64 2.22
CA GLY A 18 -36.58 -7.20 2.18
C GLY A 18 -36.03 -6.71 3.51
N ALA A 19 -34.76 -6.30 3.53
CA ALA A 19 -34.13 -5.39 4.50
C ALA A 19 -32.65 -5.27 4.15
N ALA A 20 -32.33 -4.44 3.16
CA ALA A 20 -30.97 -4.01 2.90
C ALA A 20 -30.48 -3.23 4.13
N ARG A 21 -29.70 -3.87 5.00
CA ARG A 21 -28.88 -3.16 5.98
C ARG A 21 -27.68 -2.61 5.22
N THR A 22 -27.73 -1.34 4.86
CA THR A 22 -26.53 -0.59 4.48
C THR A 22 -25.66 -0.48 5.73
N ILE A 23 -24.77 -1.45 5.93
CA ILE A 23 -23.63 -1.31 6.84
C ILE A 23 -22.72 -0.28 6.19
N GLY A 24 -22.94 0.98 6.53
CA GLY A 24 -21.96 2.03 6.31
C GLY A 24 -20.71 1.65 7.09
N ALA A 25 -19.73 1.09 6.39
CA ALA A 25 -18.40 0.94 6.91
C ALA A 25 -17.79 2.35 7.00
N ASP A 26 -17.99 3.01 8.14
CA ASP A 26 -17.21 4.18 8.54
C ASP A 26 -15.75 3.77 8.63
N SER A 27 -15.05 3.90 7.50
CA SER A 27 -13.61 3.79 7.41
C SER A 27 -13.03 5.05 8.05
N LYS A 28 -13.01 5.10 9.38
CA LYS A 28 -12.15 6.03 10.11
C LYS A 28 -10.72 5.62 9.83
N ALA A 29 -10.16 6.20 8.76
CA ALA A 29 -8.73 6.29 8.54
C ALA A 29 -8.12 6.97 9.78
N THR A 30 -7.55 6.16 10.66
CA THR A 30 -6.74 6.63 11.78
C THR A 30 -5.51 7.29 11.17
N LYS A 31 -5.58 8.61 10.97
CA LYS A 31 -4.39 9.45 10.77
C LYS A 31 -3.53 9.26 12.01
N GLY A 32 -2.49 8.44 11.89
CA GLY A 32 -1.42 8.37 12.87
C GLY A 32 -0.73 9.73 12.94
N THR A 33 -1.21 10.60 13.81
CA THR A 33 -0.51 11.81 14.27
C THR A 33 0.48 11.40 15.35
N GLY A 34 1.46 10.58 14.95
CA GLY A 34 2.73 10.57 15.68
C GLY A 34 3.35 11.95 15.48
N ASP A 35 3.71 12.62 16.56
CA ASP A 35 4.41 13.89 16.56
C ASP A 35 5.70 13.76 15.73
N ARG A 36 5.63 14.14 14.44
CA ARG A 36 6.77 14.09 13.52
C ARG A 36 7.86 15.10 13.90
N SER A 37 7.60 15.97 14.87
CA SER A 37 8.47 17.08 15.23
C SER A 37 9.60 16.68 16.18
N LYS A 38 9.71 15.41 16.61
CA LYS A 38 10.82 14.94 17.47
C LYS A 38 11.42 13.59 17.08
N VAL A 39 11.85 13.42 15.83
CA VAL A 39 12.75 12.30 15.50
C VAL A 39 14.19 12.76 15.64
N GLY A 40 14.89 12.26 16.66
CA GLY A 40 16.31 12.52 16.87
C GLY A 40 17.18 11.82 15.83
N LYS A 41 18.38 12.35 15.61
CA LYS A 41 19.39 11.68 14.78
C LYS A 41 19.80 10.36 15.44
N LEU A 42 19.85 9.29 14.63
CA LEU A 42 20.28 7.98 15.10
C LEU A 42 21.81 7.93 15.09
N GLU A 43 22.42 7.96 16.27
CA GLU A 43 23.87 7.81 16.47
C GLU A 43 24.18 6.35 16.79
N LEU A 44 24.71 5.62 15.80
CA LEU A 44 25.14 4.22 15.94
C LEU A 44 26.56 4.06 15.45
N THR A 45 27.29 3.15 16.08
CA THR A 45 28.61 2.69 15.65
C THR A 45 28.52 1.91 14.33
N ASP A 46 29.66 1.75 13.68
CA ASP A 46 29.75 0.98 12.44
C ASP A 46 29.28 -0.49 12.60
N ALA A 47 29.64 -1.10 13.74
CA ALA A 47 29.26 -2.47 14.06
C ALA A 47 27.75 -2.62 14.26
N GLU A 48 27.12 -1.67 14.95
CA GLU A 48 25.66 -1.64 15.13
C GLU A 48 24.94 -1.45 13.78
N TRP A 49 25.48 -0.61 12.89
CA TRP A 49 24.94 -0.45 11.54
C TRP A 49 25.03 -1.75 10.72
N LYS A 50 26.17 -2.44 10.76
CA LYS A 50 26.35 -3.75 10.10
C LYS A 50 25.43 -4.83 10.68
N SER A 51 25.11 -4.75 11.97
CA SER A 51 24.17 -5.69 12.60
C SER A 51 22.70 -5.37 12.28
N ARG A 52 22.38 -4.10 12.03
CA ARG A 52 21.01 -3.63 11.77
C ARG A 52 20.56 -3.83 10.33
N LEU A 53 21.48 -3.68 9.38
CA LEU A 53 21.21 -3.68 7.94
C LEU A 53 21.67 -4.99 7.29
N THR A 54 21.05 -5.39 6.19
CA THR A 54 21.66 -6.43 5.34
C THR A 54 22.97 -5.91 4.76
N PRO A 55 23.90 -6.80 4.34
CA PRO A 55 25.15 -6.37 3.72
C PRO A 55 24.94 -5.40 2.56
N GLU A 56 23.96 -5.65 1.69
CA GLU A 56 23.63 -4.83 0.52
C GLU A 56 23.09 -3.46 0.95
N GLN A 57 22.16 -3.43 1.92
CA GLN A 57 21.62 -2.18 2.47
C GLN A 57 22.71 -1.34 3.15
N TYR A 58 23.63 -1.96 3.88
CA TYR A 58 24.76 -1.27 4.51
C TYR A 58 25.67 -0.65 3.45
N GLN A 59 25.99 -1.37 2.36
CA GLN A 59 26.78 -0.81 1.26
C GLN A 59 26.10 0.42 0.66
N VAL A 60 24.80 0.35 0.37
CA VAL A 60 24.07 1.48 -0.23
C VAL A 60 23.94 2.66 0.75
N LEU A 61 23.45 2.43 1.98
CA LEU A 61 23.10 3.50 2.91
C LEU A 61 24.28 4.10 3.67
N ARG A 62 25.37 3.34 3.88
CA ARG A 62 26.51 3.76 4.72
C ARG A 62 27.84 3.86 3.97
N ARG A 63 27.96 3.23 2.81
CA ARG A 63 29.18 3.23 1.98
C ARG A 63 28.98 3.92 0.63
N GLU A 64 27.88 4.65 0.45
CA GLU A 64 27.53 5.37 -0.78
C GLU A 64 27.51 4.46 -2.02
N GLY A 65 27.25 3.17 -1.81
CA GLY A 65 27.09 2.21 -2.89
C GLY A 65 25.81 2.45 -3.67
N THR A 66 25.76 1.93 -4.88
CA THR A 66 24.55 1.87 -5.71
C THR A 66 24.32 0.42 -6.11
N GLU A 67 23.13 -0.13 -5.87
CA GLU A 67 22.79 -1.47 -6.34
C GLU A 67 22.75 -1.51 -7.88
N ALA A 68 23.03 -2.67 -8.48
CA ALA A 68 22.95 -2.81 -9.94
C ALA A 68 21.52 -2.52 -10.45
N PRO A 69 21.36 -1.96 -11.67
CA PRO A 69 20.04 -1.67 -12.22
C PRO A 69 19.18 -2.93 -12.33
N GLY A 70 17.91 -2.81 -11.95
CA GLY A 70 16.91 -3.87 -12.08
C GLY A 70 16.91 -4.91 -10.95
N THR A 71 17.85 -4.86 -10.00
CA THR A 71 17.96 -5.88 -8.94
C THR A 71 17.01 -5.64 -7.77
N SER A 72 16.62 -4.38 -7.53
CA SER A 72 15.75 -4.02 -6.41
C SER A 72 14.40 -4.72 -6.46
N ALA A 73 14.01 -5.41 -5.38
CA ALA A 73 12.65 -5.94 -5.25
C ALA A 73 11.59 -4.82 -5.28
N LEU A 74 11.98 -3.61 -4.84
CA LEU A 74 11.11 -2.43 -4.80
C LEU A 74 10.78 -1.88 -6.20
N ASN A 75 11.52 -2.28 -7.24
CA ASN A 75 11.20 -1.91 -8.63
C ASN A 75 9.78 -2.35 -9.00
N ARG A 76 9.41 -3.59 -8.65
CA ARG A 76 8.11 -4.18 -9.00
C ARG A 76 7.06 -4.06 -7.90
N GLU A 77 7.37 -3.38 -6.80
CA GLU A 77 6.41 -3.16 -5.71
C GLU A 77 5.32 -2.16 -6.15
N LYS A 78 4.07 -2.51 -5.85
CA LYS A 78 2.84 -1.81 -6.29
C LYS A 78 1.76 -1.72 -5.21
N ARG A 79 1.95 -2.36 -4.05
CA ARG A 79 1.01 -2.27 -2.93
C ARG A 79 0.87 -0.83 -2.46
N SER A 80 -0.34 -0.46 -2.03
CA SER A 80 -0.59 0.86 -1.44
C SER A 80 0.08 0.96 -0.07
N GLY A 81 0.79 2.06 0.19
CA GLY A 81 1.49 2.30 1.45
C GLY A 81 2.53 3.41 1.37
N ASN A 82 3.46 3.41 2.31
CA ASN A 82 4.64 4.28 2.29
C ASN A 82 5.92 3.44 2.22
N TYR A 83 6.93 3.98 1.56
CA TYR A 83 8.29 3.46 1.58
C TYR A 83 9.03 4.08 2.74
N HIS A 84 9.67 3.24 3.54
CA HIS A 84 10.35 3.64 4.76
C HIS A 84 11.88 3.53 4.57
N CYS A 85 12.62 4.40 5.24
CA CYS A 85 14.07 4.32 5.30
C CYS A 85 14.48 3.00 5.98
N ALA A 86 15.20 2.11 5.29
CA ALA A 86 15.68 0.87 5.91
C ALA A 86 16.63 1.13 7.11
N GLY A 87 17.24 2.32 7.17
CA GLY A 87 18.04 2.77 8.30
C GLY A 87 17.21 3.13 9.53
N CYS A 88 16.34 4.14 9.44
CA CYS A 88 15.66 4.73 10.60
C CYS A 88 14.14 4.50 10.65
N ASP A 89 13.57 3.76 9.69
CA ASP A 89 12.14 3.45 9.57
C ASP A 89 11.21 4.67 9.43
N LEU A 90 11.77 5.84 9.08
CA LEU A 90 10.96 7.01 8.77
C LEU A 90 10.34 6.91 7.37
N PRO A 91 9.09 7.36 7.20
CA PRO A 91 8.46 7.37 5.88
C PRO A 91 9.16 8.37 4.96
N LEU A 92 9.49 7.94 3.74
CA LEU A 92 10.17 8.72 2.72
C LEU A 92 9.25 9.07 1.56
N PHE A 93 8.62 8.07 0.95
CA PHE A 93 7.81 8.24 -0.26
C PHE A 93 6.45 7.56 -0.13
N SER A 94 5.42 8.18 -0.70
CA SER A 94 4.10 7.54 -0.84
C SER A 94 4.10 6.65 -2.07
N SER A 95 3.49 5.46 -1.98
CA SER A 95 3.29 4.59 -3.15
C SER A 95 2.47 5.28 -4.24
N ALA A 96 1.68 6.31 -3.91
CA ALA A 96 0.85 7.05 -4.85
C ALA A 96 1.67 7.87 -5.86
N THR A 97 2.92 8.20 -5.56
CA THR A 97 3.80 8.95 -6.48
C THR A 97 4.71 8.01 -7.28
N LYS A 98 4.82 6.73 -6.88
CA LYS A 98 5.65 5.75 -7.59
C LYS A 98 5.21 5.58 -9.04
N TYR A 99 6.16 5.67 -9.96
CA TYR A 99 5.95 5.44 -11.39
C TYR A 99 7.05 4.56 -12.00
N GLU A 100 6.79 4.02 -13.19
CA GLU A 100 7.74 3.17 -13.91
C GLU A 100 8.55 4.01 -14.90
N SER A 101 9.77 4.38 -14.50
CA SER A 101 10.66 5.24 -15.29
C SER A 101 11.49 4.47 -16.33
N GLY A 102 11.64 3.15 -16.16
CA GLY A 102 12.55 2.33 -16.96
C GLY A 102 14.03 2.51 -16.65
N THR A 103 14.41 3.24 -15.59
CA THR A 103 15.82 3.50 -15.25
C THR A 103 16.53 2.30 -14.63
N GLY A 104 15.78 1.38 -14.01
CA GLY A 104 16.32 0.26 -13.25
C GLY A 104 16.23 0.41 -11.73
N TRP A 105 15.74 1.54 -11.22
CA TRP A 105 15.55 1.78 -9.77
C TRP A 105 14.15 2.34 -9.46
N PRO A 106 13.68 2.23 -8.21
CA PRO A 106 12.39 2.80 -7.80
C PRO A 106 12.37 4.30 -8.07
N SER A 107 11.34 4.76 -8.77
CA SER A 107 11.14 6.16 -9.12
C SER A 107 9.79 6.62 -8.55
N PHE A 108 9.80 7.79 -7.91
CA PHE A 108 8.70 8.35 -7.14
C PHE A 108 8.39 9.78 -7.53
#